data_AF-A0A3E5ENT4-F1
#
_entry.id   AF-A0A3E5ENT4-F1
#
_cell.length_a   1.000
_cell.length_b   1.000
_cell.length_c   1.000
_cell.angle_alpha   90.00
_cell.angle_beta   90.00
_cell.angle_gamma   90.00
#
_symmetry.space_group_name_H-M   'P 1'
#
loop_
_entity.id
_entity.type
_entity.pdbx_description
1 polymer ?
#
loop_
_entity_poly.entity_id
_entity_poly.type
_entity_poly.pdbx_seq_one_letter_code
_entity_poly.pdbx_strand_id
1 'polypeptide(L)'
;MIYITGDCHNNFERFNTRNFPEQKEMTKDDYVIICGDFGGVWNKDGESKMETSALDWLDGKAFTTLFVDGNHENFDRLYAYPVEKKIRQTARFKKWFFGHYHDNRNVTKDELLLWEQIIRIS
;
A
#
# COMPACT_ATOMS: atom_id res chain seq x y z
N MET A 1 -2.38 -8.29 13.14
CA MET A 1 -1.74 -6.96 13.13
C MET A 1 -2.13 -6.27 11.84
N ILE A 2 -2.49 -5.00 11.91
CA ILE A 2 -2.77 -4.21 10.70
C ILE A 2 -1.88 -2.98 10.72
N TYR A 3 -1.11 -2.81 9.65
CA TYR A 3 -0.26 -1.68 9.41
C TYR A 3 -0.69 -0.94 8.16
N ILE A 4 -0.41 0.35 8.10
CA ILE A 4 -0.75 1.18 6.95
C ILE A 4 0.43 2.09 6.57
N THR A 5 0.54 2.40 5.28
CA THR A 5 1.49 3.35 4.69
C THR A 5 0.89 3.88 3.37
N GLY A 6 1.65 4.60 2.54
CA GLY A 6 1.23 5.06 1.22
C GLY A 6 2.42 5.66 0.47
N ASP A 7 2.18 6.14 -0.75
CA ASP A 7 3.17 6.96 -1.47
C ASP A 7 4.50 6.21 -1.66
N CYS A 8 4.39 5.01 -2.22
CA CYS A 8 5.56 4.16 -2.47
C CYS A 8 6.29 4.58 -3.74
N HIS A 9 5.57 4.92 -4.81
CA HIS A 9 6.16 5.25 -6.12
C HIS A 9 7.20 4.22 -6.57
N ASN A 10 6.88 2.92 -6.41
CA ASN A 10 7.79 1.77 -6.67
C ASN A 10 8.99 1.65 -5.69
N ASN A 11 9.15 2.58 -4.74
CA ASN A 11 10.14 2.44 -3.67
C ASN A 11 9.59 1.60 -2.52
N PHE A 12 9.94 0.31 -2.55
CA PHE A 12 9.51 -0.67 -1.55
C PHE A 12 10.55 -0.93 -0.45
N GLU A 13 11.64 -0.17 -0.38
CA GLU A 13 12.72 -0.39 0.60
C GLU A 13 12.23 -0.29 2.06
N ARG A 14 11.16 0.46 2.32
CA ARG A 14 10.53 0.56 3.66
C ARG A 14 10.04 -0.78 4.19
N PHE A 15 9.75 -1.75 3.32
CA PHE A 15 9.33 -3.10 3.71
C PHE A 15 10.49 -4.07 3.94
N ASN A 16 11.74 -3.60 3.85
CA ASN A 16 12.89 -4.38 4.31
C ASN A 16 12.85 -4.59 5.82
N THR A 17 13.32 -5.75 6.28
CA THR A 17 13.34 -6.11 7.71
C THR A 17 14.17 -5.14 8.57
N ARG A 18 15.10 -4.39 7.97
CA ARG A 18 15.83 -3.32 8.65
C ARG A 18 14.94 -2.11 8.97
N ASN A 19 14.06 -1.74 8.03
CA ASN A 19 13.22 -0.54 8.11
C ASN A 19 11.86 -0.84 8.76
N PHE A 20 11.39 -2.08 8.65
CA PHE A 20 10.16 -2.55 9.27
C PHE A 20 10.41 -3.88 10.01
N PRO A 21 11.15 -3.87 11.13
CA PRO A 21 11.53 -5.07 11.87
C PRO A 21 10.35 -5.81 12.51
N GLU A 22 9.24 -5.13 12.78
CA GLU A 22 8.01 -5.70 13.35
C GLU A 22 7.43 -6.81 12.46
N GLN A 23 7.74 -6.79 11.15
CA GLN A 23 7.34 -7.86 10.22
C GLN A 23 7.86 -9.25 10.60
N LYS A 24 8.89 -9.35 11.45
CA LYS A 24 9.43 -10.63 11.94
C LYS A 24 8.42 -11.41 12.80
N GLU A 25 7.50 -10.69 13.44
CA GLU A 25 6.46 -11.26 14.30
C GLU A 25 5.12 -11.38 13.56
N MET A 26 5.09 -11.09 12.26
CA MET A 26 3.88 -11.12 11.44
C MET A 26 3.72 -12.45 10.69
N THR A 27 2.48 -12.75 10.31
CA THR A 27 2.11 -13.88 9.46
C THR A 27 1.23 -13.40 8.30
N LYS A 28 0.87 -14.32 7.39
CA LYS A 28 0.00 -14.02 6.24
C LYS A 28 -1.42 -13.60 6.63
N ASP A 29 -1.81 -13.80 7.89
CA ASP A 29 -3.09 -13.31 8.43
C ASP A 29 -3.00 -11.85 8.93
N ASP A 30 -1.81 -11.26 8.89
CA ASP A 30 -1.56 -9.86 9.19
C ASP A 30 -1.43 -9.03 7.90
N TYR A 31 -1.78 -7.75 7.99
CA TYR A 31 -1.95 -6.90 6.81
C TYR A 31 -1.06 -5.65 6.86
N VAL A 32 -0.49 -5.31 5.71
CA VAL A 32 0.11 -3.98 5.44
C VAL A 32 -0.65 -3.36 4.29
N ILE A 33 -1.31 -2.24 4.53
CA ILE A 33 -2.16 -1.56 3.53
C ILE A 33 -1.44 -0.32 2.99
N ILE A 34 -1.25 -0.25 1.68
CA ILE A 34 -0.68 0.89 0.97
C ILE A 34 -1.84 1.78 0.48
N CYS A 35 -1.97 2.96 1.08
CA CYS A 35 -3.06 3.90 0.91
C CYS A 35 -2.82 4.89 -0.24
N GLY A 36 -2.50 4.37 -1.43
CA GLY A 36 -2.28 5.16 -2.64
C GLY A 36 -0.83 5.21 -3.10
N ASP A 37 -0.66 5.59 -4.37
CA ASP A 37 0.62 5.82 -5.06
C ASP A 37 1.56 4.61 -4.89
N PHE A 38 1.04 3.43 -5.22
CA PHE A 38 1.71 2.14 -5.08
C PHE A 38 2.90 2.02 -6.03
N GLY A 39 2.68 2.31 -7.32
CA GLY A 39 3.74 2.33 -8.34
C GLY A 39 4.31 0.96 -8.73
N GLY A 40 3.75 -0.15 -8.22
CA GLY A 40 4.15 -1.52 -8.62
C GLY A 40 3.60 -1.96 -9.97
N VAL A 41 2.60 -1.26 -10.50
CA VAL A 41 2.05 -1.43 -11.86
C VAL A 41 2.08 -0.07 -12.55
N TRP A 42 3.10 0.15 -13.37
CA TRP A 42 3.42 1.46 -13.93
C TRP A 42 3.80 1.43 -15.42
N ASN A 43 4.58 0.43 -15.85
CA ASN A 43 5.16 0.40 -17.19
C ASN A 43 4.07 0.47 -18.27
N LYS A 44 4.27 1.37 -19.23
CA LYS A 44 3.27 1.71 -20.25
C LYS A 44 2.99 0.57 -21.21
N ASP A 45 4.04 -0.17 -21.57
CA ASP A 45 3.99 -1.19 -22.62
C ASP A 45 3.63 -2.60 -22.11
N GLY A 46 3.12 -2.70 -20.87
CA GLY A 46 2.78 -3.96 -20.22
C GLY A 46 3.76 -4.33 -19.10
N GLU A 47 3.67 -5.56 -18.59
CA GLU A 47 4.49 -6.01 -17.47
C GLU A 47 5.99 -6.00 -17.80
N SER A 48 6.77 -5.37 -16.93
CA SER A 48 8.23 -5.40 -16.97
C SER A 48 8.78 -6.37 -15.91
N LYS A 49 9.98 -6.91 -16.16
CA LYS A 49 10.67 -7.78 -15.20
C LYS A 49 10.87 -7.13 -13.83
N MET A 50 11.07 -5.81 -13.81
CA MET A 50 11.27 -5.06 -12.57
C MET A 50 9.99 -5.03 -11.73
N GLU A 51 8.84 -4.79 -12.37
CA GLU A 51 7.54 -4.84 -11.71
C GLU A 51 7.24 -6.24 -11.17
N THR A 52 7.41 -7.29 -12.00
CA THR A 52 7.12 -8.65 -11.56
C THR A 52 8.00 -9.05 -10.39
N SER A 53 9.30 -8.75 -10.43
CA SER A 53 10.21 -9.03 -9.31
C SER A 53 9.87 -8.24 -8.04
N ALA A 54 9.41 -7.00 -8.17
CA ALA A 54 8.96 -6.21 -7.03
C ALA A 54 7.67 -6.75 -6.41
N LEU A 55 6.71 -7.17 -7.24
CA LEU A 55 5.46 -7.78 -6.81
C LEU A 55 5.69 -9.15 -6.15
N ASP A 56 6.52 -10.00 -6.75
CA ASP A 56 6.93 -11.29 -6.17
C ASP A 56 7.63 -11.10 -4.81
N TRP A 57 8.44 -10.04 -4.68
CA TRP A 57 9.12 -9.70 -3.43
C TRP A 57 8.15 -9.22 -2.34
N LEU A 58 7.12 -8.44 -2.72
CA LEU A 58 6.04 -8.02 -1.82
C LEU A 58 5.15 -9.21 -1.42
N ASP A 59 4.88 -10.14 -2.34
CA ASP A 59 4.15 -11.37 -2.05
C ASP A 59 4.98 -12.33 -1.18
N GLY A 60 6.31 -12.34 -1.31
CA GLY A 60 7.20 -13.11 -0.45
C GLY A 60 7.28 -12.62 1.01
N LYS A 61 6.66 -11.50 1.36
CA LYS A 61 6.68 -10.97 2.74
C LYS A 61 5.93 -11.87 3.70
N ALA A 62 6.32 -11.83 4.98
CA ALA A 62 5.65 -12.59 6.02
C ALA A 62 4.16 -12.20 6.19
N PHE A 63 3.80 -10.97 5.80
CA PHE A 63 2.45 -10.41 5.85
C PHE A 63 1.76 -10.40 4.48
N THR A 64 0.45 -10.12 4.49
CA THR A 64 -0.34 -9.85 3.27
C THR A 64 -0.28 -8.37 2.92
N THR A 65 0.16 -8.05 1.71
CA THR A 65 0.17 -6.68 1.17
C THR A 65 -1.18 -6.37 0.53
N LEU A 66 -1.80 -5.27 0.93
CA LEU A 66 -3.01 -4.72 0.33
C LEU A 66 -2.70 -3.31 -0.20
N PHE A 67 -3.38 -2.85 -1.24
CA PHE A 67 -3.30 -1.45 -1.64
C PHE A 67 -4.63 -0.91 -2.15
N VAL A 68 -4.78 0.41 -2.06
CA VAL A 68 -5.81 1.18 -2.76
C VAL A 68 -5.14 2.13 -3.73
N ASP A 69 -5.82 2.44 -4.83
CA ASP A 69 -5.35 3.34 -5.87
C ASP A 69 -5.11 4.77 -5.34
N GLY A 70 -3.97 5.35 -5.70
CA GLY A 70 -3.69 6.78 -5.55
C GLY A 70 -3.92 7.54 -6.85
N ASN A 71 -3.49 8.80 -6.93
CA ASN A 71 -3.59 9.59 -8.15
C ASN A 71 -2.39 9.38 -9.09
N HIS A 72 -1.27 8.87 -8.59
CA HIS A 72 -0.13 8.45 -9.38
C HIS A 72 -0.17 6.94 -9.62
N GLU A 73 -1.10 6.51 -10.47
CA GLU A 73 -1.19 5.12 -10.92
C GLU A 73 -1.30 5.02 -12.45
N ASN A 74 -0.88 3.86 -12.99
CA ASN A 74 -1.21 3.53 -14.37
C ASN A 74 -2.64 2.96 -14.45
N PHE A 75 -3.62 3.85 -14.48
CA PHE A 75 -5.05 3.50 -14.48
C PHE A 75 -5.46 2.64 -15.67
N ASP A 76 -4.88 2.87 -16.86
CA ASP A 76 -5.18 2.08 -18.05
C ASP A 76 -4.85 0.60 -17.82
N ARG A 77 -3.71 0.30 -17.19
CA ARG A 77 -3.33 -1.07 -16.85
C ARG A 77 -4.09 -1.60 -15.64
N LEU A 78 -4.20 -0.83 -14.56
CA LEU A 78 -4.89 -1.27 -13.34
C LEU A 78 -6.35 -1.64 -13.61
N TYR A 79 -7.05 -0.87 -14.44
CA TYR A 79 -8.47 -1.11 -14.74
C TYR A 79 -8.69 -2.15 -15.85
N ALA A 80 -7.63 -2.61 -16.52
CA ALA A 80 -7.69 -3.75 -17.42
C ALA A 80 -7.70 -5.10 -16.68
N TYR A 81 -7.27 -5.16 -15.41
CA TYR A 81 -7.35 -6.37 -14.60
C TYR A 81 -8.82 -6.75 -14.29
N PRO A 82 -9.14 -8.06 -14.22
CA PRO A 82 -10.49 -8.52 -13.91
C PRO A 82 -10.90 -8.08 -12.50
N VAL A 83 -12.09 -7.45 -12.39
CA VAL A 83 -12.63 -7.03 -11.11
C VAL A 83 -13.28 -8.21 -10.40
N GLU A 84 -12.59 -8.78 -9.41
CA GLU A 84 -13.20 -9.71 -8.46
C GLU A 84 -13.72 -8.95 -7.22
N LYS A 85 -15.05 -8.74 -7.19
CA LYS A 85 -15.88 -8.20 -6.07
C LYS A 85 -15.65 -6.74 -5.63
N LYS A 86 -16.57 -5.86 -6.06
CA LYS A 86 -16.80 -4.51 -5.52
C LYS A 86 -17.47 -4.54 -4.14
N ILE A 87 -16.79 -4.11 -3.08
CA ILE A 87 -17.39 -3.71 -1.79
C ILE A 87 -16.93 -2.27 -1.49
N ARG A 88 -17.52 -1.26 -2.15
CA ARG A 88 -17.16 0.14 -1.86
C ARG A 88 -18.32 1.13 -1.77
N GLN A 89 -19.58 0.72 -1.93
CA GLN A 89 -20.70 1.67 -1.95
C GLN A 89 -21.51 1.80 -0.64
N THR A 90 -21.17 1.10 0.45
CA THR A 90 -22.01 1.10 1.68
C THR A 90 -21.26 1.19 3.01
N ALA A 91 -19.94 1.39 3.02
CA ALA A 91 -19.16 1.36 4.27
C ALA A 91 -18.98 2.76 4.91
N ARG A 92 -19.35 2.88 6.20
CA ARG A 92 -19.01 4.01 7.08
C ARG A 92 -17.72 3.69 7.83
N PHE A 93 -16.67 4.47 7.63
CA PHE A 93 -15.36 4.27 8.27
C PHE A 93 -15.16 5.20 9.46
N LYS A 94 -14.42 4.74 10.48
CA LYS A 94 -14.15 5.49 11.72
C LYS A 94 -12.90 6.38 11.65
N LYS A 95 -11.98 6.13 10.72
CA LYS A 95 -10.73 6.88 10.50
C LYS A 95 -10.37 6.90 9.02
N TRP A 96 -9.72 7.98 8.59
CA TRP A 96 -9.26 8.17 7.21
C TRP A 96 -7.74 8.35 7.18
N PHE A 97 -7.11 7.69 6.22
CA PHE A 97 -5.66 7.71 6.01
C PHE A 97 -5.38 8.05 4.54
N PHE A 98 -4.44 8.96 4.29
CA PHE A 98 -4.06 9.43 2.95
C PHE A 98 -2.60 9.90 2.94
N GLY A 99 -1.89 9.81 1.81
CA GLY A 99 -0.42 9.95 1.78
C GLY A 99 0.20 10.92 0.77
N HIS A 100 -0.60 11.62 -0.04
CA HIS A 100 -0.11 12.39 -1.19
C HIS A 100 0.75 13.65 -0.87
N TYR A 101 0.84 14.08 0.40
CA TYR A 101 1.43 15.39 0.73
C TYR A 101 2.90 15.34 1.18
N HIS A 102 3.61 14.21 0.98
CA HIS A 102 5.01 14.03 1.39
C HIS A 102 5.31 14.49 2.83
N ASP A 103 4.42 14.16 3.77
CA ASP A 103 4.53 14.56 5.18
C ASP A 103 3.91 13.48 6.08
N ASN A 104 4.30 13.46 7.36
CA ASN A 104 3.68 12.61 8.38
C ASN A 104 3.03 13.52 9.43
N ARG A 105 1.70 13.62 9.43
CA ARG A 105 0.98 14.60 10.25
C ARG A 105 -0.35 14.08 10.76
N ASN A 106 -0.63 14.31 12.05
CA ASN A 106 -2.00 14.28 12.54
C ASN A 106 -2.71 15.54 12.04
N VAL A 107 -3.50 15.42 10.97
CA VAL A 107 -4.21 16.56 10.35
C VAL A 107 -5.39 16.98 11.22
N THR A 108 -6.13 15.99 11.74
CA THR A 108 -7.16 16.18 12.77
C THR A 108 -7.11 15.03 13.77
N LYS A 109 -8.06 14.98 14.71
CA LYS A 109 -8.18 13.87 15.67
C LYS A 109 -8.45 12.51 14.99
N ASP A 110 -9.04 12.52 13.79
CA ASP A 110 -9.49 11.32 13.07
C ASP A 110 -8.77 11.12 11.72
N GLU A 111 -7.85 12.01 11.37
CA GLU A 111 -7.12 12.02 10.10
C GLU A 111 -5.60 12.03 10.32
N LEU A 112 -4.95 10.99 9.82
CA LEU A 112 -3.50 10.87 9.77
C LEU A 112 -3.05 10.92 8.31
N LEU A 113 -2.21 11.93 8.03
CA LEU A 113 -1.40 12.02 6.83
C LEU A 113 -0.13 11.21 7.04
N LEU A 114 0.10 10.23 6.18
CA LEU A 114 1.23 9.30 6.28
C LEU A 114 2.00 9.29 4.96
N TRP A 115 3.31 9.52 5.04
CA TRP A 115 4.21 9.47 3.89
C TRP A 115 5.13 8.26 4.00
N GLU A 116 6.26 8.36 4.71
CA GLU A 116 7.19 7.25 4.88
C GLU A 116 6.83 6.30 6.03
N GLN A 117 5.95 6.71 6.93
CA GLN A 117 5.68 5.94 8.14
C GLN A 117 4.80 4.72 7.86
N ILE A 118 5.15 3.63 8.55
CA ILE A 118 4.31 2.46 8.71
C ILE A 118 3.75 2.54 10.14
N ILE A 119 2.44 2.65 10.29
CA ILE A 119 1.81 2.70 11.62
C ILE A 119 0.93 1.50 11.86
N ARG A 120 1.00 0.93 13.07
CA ARG A 120 0.10 -0.12 13.51
C ARG A 120 -1.22 0.48 13.95
N ILE A 121 -2.33 -0.04 13.42
CA ILE A 121 -3.69 0.40 13.77
C ILE A 121 -4.52 -0.68 14.47
N SER A 122 -3.99 -1.91 14.55
CA SER A 122 -4.52 -3.03 15.36
C SER A 122 -3.43 -4.05 15.69
#